data_AF-A0A2J6NKK0-F1
#
_entry.id   AF-A0A2J6NKK0-F1
#
_cell.length_a   1.000
_cell.length_b   1.000
_cell.length_c   1.000
_cell.angle_alpha   90.00
_cell.angle_beta   90.00
_cell.angle_gamma   90.00
#
_symmetry.space_group_name_H-M   'P 1'
#
loop_
_entity.id
_entity.type
_entity.pdbx_description
1 polymer ?
#
loop_
_entity_poly.entity_id
_entity_poly.type
_entity_poly.pdbx_seq_one_letter_code
_entity_poly.pdbx_strand_id
1 'polypeptide(L)' 'MLQTATKYNSKLKAQIVHEYLSTSQSIYDLGKRYDIGPRLIAKWIQRYRMEGPNSL' A
#
# COMPACT_ATOMS: atom_id res chain seq x y z
N MET A 1 -13.31 11.87 12.99
CA MET A 1 -12.73 12.36 11.72
C MET A 1 -12.44 11.17 10.82
N LEU A 2 -13.27 10.92 9.80
CA LEU A 2 -13.04 9.89 8.80
C LEU A 2 -12.50 10.57 7.53
N GLN A 3 -11.18 10.55 7.33
CA GLN A 3 -10.54 11.06 6.11
C GLN A 3 -10.20 9.87 5.20
N THR A 4 -11.13 9.56 4.29
CA THR A 4 -11.14 9.88 2.85
C THR A 4 -10.30 8.93 2.00
N ALA A 5 -10.98 8.21 1.11
CA ALA A 5 -10.42 7.32 0.10
C ALA A 5 -9.60 8.05 -0.99
N THR A 6 -9.25 9.32 -0.82
CA THR A 6 -8.81 10.22 -1.90
C THR A 6 -7.37 10.74 -1.82
N LYS A 7 -6.56 10.44 -0.78
CA LYS A 7 -5.18 10.97 -0.72
C LYS A 7 -4.18 10.28 -1.66
N TYR A 8 -4.41 9.00 -2.00
CA TYR A 8 -3.51 8.22 -2.86
C TYR A 8 -4.29 7.52 -3.97
N ASN A 9 -3.90 7.73 -5.23
CA ASN A 9 -4.55 7.09 -6.36
C ASN A 9 -4.26 5.57 -6.40
N SER A 10 -5.14 4.79 -7.04
CA SER A 10 -5.03 3.33 -7.11
C SER A 10 -3.74 2.83 -7.75
N LYS A 11 -3.18 3.58 -8.71
CA LYS A 11 -1.90 3.23 -9.37
C LYS A 11 -0.73 3.23 -8.39
N LEU A 12 -0.63 4.25 -7.53
CA LEU A 12 0.41 4.34 -6.51
C LEU A 12 0.29 3.21 -5.48
N LYS A 13 -0.93 2.90 -5.03
CA LYS A 13 -1.17 1.78 -4.12
C LYS A 13 -0.75 0.45 -4.74
N ALA A 14 -1.13 0.21 -5.99
CA ALA A 14 -0.75 -1.00 -6.74
C ALA A 14 0.77 -1.11 -6.91
N GLN A 15 1.45 0.00 -7.21
CA GLN A 15 2.91 0.05 -7.29
C GLN A 15 3.56 -0.37 -5.96
N ILE A 16 3.13 0.21 -4.83
CA ILE A 16 3.69 -0.08 -3.51
C ILE A 16 3.45 -1.54 -3.10
N VAL A 17 2.24 -2.06 -3.34
CA VAL A 17 1.91 -3.46 -3.05
C VAL A 17 2.74 -4.39 -3.93
N HIS A 18 2.89 -4.08 -5.23
CA HIS A 18 3.70 -4.89 -6.14
C HIS A 18 5.18 -4.89 -5.73
N GLU A 19 5.74 -3.75 -5.33
CA GLU A 19 7.11 -3.63 -4.85
C GLU A 19 7.34 -4.43 -3.56
N TYR A 20 6.38 -4.41 -2.63
CA TYR A 20 6.42 -5.26 -1.43
C TYR A 20 6.41 -6.75 -1.77
N LEU A 21 5.65 -7.18 -2.78
CA LEU A 21 5.53 -8.58 -3.16
C LEU A 21 6.69 -9.08 -4.02
N SER A 22 7.41 -8.18 -4.70
CA SER A 22 8.50 -8.51 -5.64
C SER A 22 9.91 -8.30 -5.07
N THR A 23 10.03 -7.67 -3.90
CA THR A 23 11.32 -7.36 -3.27
C THR A 23 11.35 -7.79 -1.81
N SER A 24 12.54 -7.88 -1.21
CA SER A 24 12.71 -8.17 0.22
C SER A 24 12.55 -6.93 1.12
N GLN A 25 12.03 -5.81 0.58
CA GLN A 25 11.86 -4.57 1.35
C GLN A 25 10.79 -4.72 2.41
N SER A 26 11.05 -4.17 3.59
CA SER A 26 10.04 -4.11 4.65
C SER A 26 9.00 -3.02 4.37
N ILE A 27 7.84 -3.12 5.02
CA ILE A 27 6.84 -2.05 5.00
C ILE A 27 7.37 -0.72 5.58
N TYR A 28 8.42 -0.76 6.40
CA TYR A 28 9.07 0.41 6.95
C TYR A 28 9.96 1.10 5.92
N ASP A 29 10.69 0.33 5.12
CA ASP A 29 11.53 0.85 4.04
C ASP A 29 10.66 1.52 2.97
N LEU A 30 9.58 0.85 2.56
CA LEU A 30 8.59 1.42 1.66
C LEU A 30 7.92 2.66 2.25
N GLY A 31 7.62 2.64 3.54
CA GLY A 31 7.03 3.81 4.21
C GLY A 31 7.93 5.04 4.19
N LYS A 32 9.23 4.86 4.42
CA LYS A 32 10.23 5.92 4.28
C LYS A 32 10.36 6.39 2.83
N ARG A 33 10.41 5.45 1.87
CA ARG A 33 10.59 5.75 0.44
C ARG A 33 9.44 6.58 -0.14
N TYR A 34 8.21 6.26 0.25
CA TYR A 34 7.01 6.88 -0.32
C TYR A 34 6.38 7.95 0.57
N ASP A 35 6.96 8.24 1.74
CA ASP A 35 6.40 9.10 2.78
C ASP A 35 4.96 8.68 3.17
N ILE A 36 4.80 7.38 3.41
CA ILE A 36 3.51 6.76 3.74
C ILE A 36 3.66 5.96 5.03
N GLY A 37 2.69 6.10 5.93
CA GLY A 37 2.69 5.35 7.17
C GLY A 37 2.72 3.83 6.92
N PRO A 38 3.61 3.06 7.55
CA PRO A 38 3.75 1.62 7.31
C PRO A 38 2.46 0.83 7.62
N ARG A 39 1.66 1.31 8.58
CA ARG A 39 0.32 0.74 8.88
C ARG A 39 -0.65 0.86 7.71
N LEU A 40 -0.58 1.95 6.94
CA LEU A 40 -1.43 2.16 5.77
C LEU A 40 -1.01 1.23 4.62
N ILE A 41 0.30 1.06 4.42
CA ILE A 41 0.86 0.11 3.45
C ILE A 41 0.42 -1.32 3.79
N ALA A 42 0.51 -1.72 5.07
CA ALA A 42 0.05 -3.02 5.53
C ALA A 42 -1.45 -3.26 5.22
N LYS A 43 -2.30 -2.23 5.38
CA LYS A 43 -3.72 -2.30 5.04
C LYS A 43 -3.95 -2.53 3.55
N TRP A 44 -3.18 -1.89 2.67
CA TRP A 44 -3.26 -2.12 1.22
C TRP A 44 -2.82 -3.54 0.84
N ILE A 45 -1.72 -4.02 1.42
CA ILE A 45 -1.25 -5.39 1.20
C ILE A 45 -2.29 -6.42 1.66
N GLN A 46 -2.87 -6.22 2.85
CA GLN A 46 -3.93 -7.10 3.37
C GLN A 46 -5.14 -7.12 2.43
N ARG A 47 -5.59 -5.95 1.98
CA ARG A 47 -6.72 -5.85 1.07
C ARG A 47 -6.47 -6.53 -0.27
N TYR A 48 -5.30 -6.31 -0.86
CA TYR A 48 -4.87 -6.99 -2.08
C TYR A 48 -4.87 -8.52 -1.93
N ARG A 49 -4.39 -9.04 -0.79
CA ARG A 49 -4.36 -10.48 -0.52
C ARG A 49 -5.74 -11.09 -0.34
N MET A 50 -6.72 -10.33 0.19
CA MET A 50 -8.08 -10.82 0.44
C MET A 50 -9.00 -10.70 -0.78
N GLU A 51 -8.95 -9.56 -1.47
CA GLU A 51 -9.91 -9.19 -2.53
C GLU A 51 -9.29 -9.21 -3.94
N GLY A 52 -7.96 -9.42 -4.04
CA GLY A 52 -7.23 -9.40 -5.29
C GLY A 52 -6.91 -7.99 -5.82
N PRO A 53 -6.34 -7.88 -7.03
CA PRO A 53 -5.82 -6.62 -7.59
C PRO A 53 -6.84 -5.48 -7.74
N ASN A 54 -8.12 -5.80 -7.94
CA ASN A 54 -9.18 -4.81 -8.17
C ASN A 54 -9.60 -4.03 -6.92
N SER A 55 -9.01 -4.33 -5.76
CA SER A 55 -9.40 -3.79 -4.46
C SER A 55 -8.64 -2.55 -4.00
N LEU A 56 -7.62 -2.11 -4.75
CA LEU A 56 -6.68 -1.05 -4.35
C LEU A 56 -7.11 0.37 -4.74
#